data_AF-A0A9X8VBX5-F1
#
_entry.id   AF-A0A9X8VBX5-F1
#
_cell.length_a   1.000
_cell.length_b   1.000
_cell.length_c   1.000
_cell.angle_alpha   90.00
_cell.angle_beta   90.00
_cell.angle_gamma   90.00
#
_symmetry.space_group_name_H-M   'P 1'
#
loop_
_entity.id
_entity.type
_entity.pdbx_description
1 polymer ?
#
loop_
_entity_poly.entity_id
_entity_poly.type
_entity_poly.pdbx_seq_one_letter_code
_entity_poly.pdbx_strand_id
1 'polypeptide(L)' 'FEVNLRHTDDILLACDHALALKRLVRLVAENHGMHATFMAKPYEDYAGSGMHVHVSMQDGAGNNLFADGEGE' A
#
# COMPACT_ATOMS: atom_id res chain seq x y z
N PHE A 1 -1.71 12.00 -5.00
CA PHE A 1 -2.87 11.34 -4.40
C PHE A 1 -2.42 10.03 -3.80
N GLU A 2 -3.08 9.56 -2.75
CA GLU A 2 -2.75 8.32 -2.06
C GLU A 2 -4.03 7.70 -1.52
N VAL A 3 -4.13 6.36 -1.54
CA VAL A 3 -5.24 5.60 -0.96
C VAL A 3 -4.62 4.51 -0.10
N ASN A 4 -4.98 4.49 1.18
CA ASN A 4 -4.44 3.56 2.16
C ASN A 4 -5.33 2.35 2.33
N LEU A 5 -4.71 1.19 2.54
CA LEU A 5 -5.37 -0.06 2.93
C LEU A 5 -5.14 -0.29 4.42
N ARG A 6 -6.08 -0.98 5.08
CA ARG A 6 -5.83 -1.50 6.44
C ARG A 6 -4.87 -2.69 6.37
N HIS A 7 -4.04 -2.84 7.39
CA HIS A 7 -3.19 -4.01 7.55
C HIS A 7 -4.03 -5.26 7.85
N THR A 8 -3.44 -6.43 7.61
CA THR A 8 -4.00 -7.74 7.93
C THR A 8 -2.86 -8.66 8.39
N ASP A 9 -3.22 -9.65 9.19
CA ASP A 9 -2.39 -10.79 9.59
C ASP A 9 -2.14 -11.80 8.45
N ASP A 10 -2.94 -11.77 7.38
CA ASP A 10 -2.71 -12.55 6.17
C ASP A 10 -1.89 -11.76 5.14
N ILE A 11 -0.59 -12.09 5.07
CA ILE A 11 0.37 -11.44 4.16
C ILE A 11 -0.02 -11.63 2.69
N LEU A 12 -0.54 -12.80 2.31
CA LEU A 12 -0.91 -13.06 0.91
C LEU A 12 -2.14 -12.24 0.53
N LEU A 13 -3.12 -12.15 1.44
CA LEU A 13 -4.27 -11.28 1.25
C LEU A 13 -3.88 -9.80 1.13
N ALA A 14 -2.90 -9.34 1.91
CA ALA A 14 -2.37 -7.97 1.78
C ALA A 14 -1.77 -7.72 0.37
N CYS A 15 -1.02 -8.68 -0.17
CA CYS A 15 -0.49 -8.60 -1.53
C CYS A 15 -1.60 -8.54 -2.59
N ASP A 16 -2.63 -9.37 -2.44
CA ASP A 16 -3.77 -9.40 -3.36
C ASP A 16 -4.54 -8.07 -3.31
N HIS A 17 -4.76 -7.51 -2.13
CA HIS A 17 -5.39 -6.19 -1.97
C HIS A 17 -4.58 -5.08 -2.66
N ALA A 18 -3.25 -5.07 -2.54
CA ALA A 18 -2.39 -4.08 -3.18
C ALA A 18 -2.48 -4.15 -4.72
N LEU A 19 -2.50 -5.37 -5.28
CA LEU A 19 -2.67 -5.59 -6.72
C LEU A 19 -4.08 -5.18 -7.19
N ALA A 20 -5.11 -5.54 -6.42
CA ALA A 20 -6.50 -5.18 -6.69
C ALA A 20 -6.68 -3.66 -6.69
N LEU A 21 -6.13 -2.95 -5.69
CA LEU A 21 -6.19 -1.48 -5.62
C LEU A 21 -5.57 -0.83 -6.87
N LYS A 22 -4.37 -1.27 -7.28
CA LYS A 22 -3.72 -0.74 -8.49
C LYS A 22 -4.57 -0.91 -9.75
N ARG A 23 -5.20 -2.08 -9.90
CA ARG A 23 -6.09 -2.38 -11.04
C ARG A 23 -7.37 -1.57 -10.98
N LEU A 24 -8.01 -1.50 -9.81
CA LEU A 24 -9.24 -0.76 -9.60
C LEU A 24 -9.06 0.74 -9.89
N VAL A 25 -7.99 1.35 -9.39
CA VAL A 25 -7.70 2.78 -9.64
C VAL A 25 -7.54 3.06 -11.13
N ARG A 26 -6.84 2.18 -11.87
CA ARG A 26 -6.71 2.32 -13.34
C ARG A 26 -8.07 2.24 -14.03
N LEU A 27 -8.87 1.22 -13.71
CA LEU A 27 -10.20 1.02 -14.31
C LEU A 27 -11.15 2.19 -14.01
N VAL A 28 -11.17 2.68 -12.78
CA VAL A 28 -12.01 3.81 -12.39
C VAL A 28 -11.55 5.09 -13.09
N ALA A 29 -10.24 5.34 -13.18
CA ALA A 29 -9.71 6.49 -13.92
C ALA A 29 -10.12 6.43 -15.40
N GLU A 30 -9.97 5.27 -16.05
CA GLU A 30 -10.36 5.06 -17.44
C GLU A 30 -11.86 5.29 -17.67
N ASN A 31 -12.72 4.80 -16.77
CA ASN A 31 -14.16 5.01 -16.83
C ASN A 31 -14.57 6.49 -16.69
N HIS A 32 -13.69 7.32 -16.15
CA HIS A 32 -13.86 8.76 -16.02
C HIS A 32 -13.08 9.56 -17.10
N GLY A 33 -12.57 8.89 -18.14
CA GLY A 33 -11.79 9.54 -19.21
C GLY A 33 -10.42 10.07 -18.76
N MET A 34 -9.90 9.54 -17.66
CA MET A 34 -8.60 9.89 -17.08
C MET A 34 -7.61 8.73 -17.20
N HIS A 35 -6.33 9.00 -16.93
CA HIS A 35 -5.29 7.99 -16.85
C HIS A 35 -4.56 8.03 -15.51
N ALA A 36 -4.50 6.89 -14.83
CA ALA A 36 -3.75 6.74 -13.58
C ALA A 36 -2.45 5.94 -13.81
N THR A 37 -1.31 6.54 -13.45
CA THR A 37 0.00 5.90 -13.52
C THR A 37 0.59 5.65 -12.13
N PHE A 38 1.29 4.52 -12.00
CA PHE A 38 2.06 4.13 -10.81
C PHE A 38 3.56 4.07 -11.14
N MET A 39 3.98 4.79 -12.18
CA MET A 39 5.39 4.97 -12.50
C MET A 39 6.09 5.67 -11.34
N ALA A 40 7.28 5.20 -10.96
CA ALA A 40 8.02 5.75 -9.83
C ALA A 40 8.34 7.25 -10.00
N LYS A 41 8.52 7.73 -11.23
CA LYS A 41 8.82 9.13 -11.55
C LYS A 41 8.20 9.50 -12.90
N PRO A 42 6.92 9.90 -12.95
CA PRO A 42 6.24 10.20 -14.21
C PRO A 42 6.66 11.54 -14.83
N TYR A 43 7.13 12.48 -14.02
CA TYR A 43 7.58 13.80 -14.45
C TYR A 43 8.88 14.15 -13.73
N GLU A 44 9.86 14.70 -14.46
CA GLU A 44 11.20 15.02 -13.94
C GLU A 44 11.15 16.05 -12.81
N ASP A 45 10.35 17.11 -13.01
CA ASP A 45 10.30 18.27 -12.12
C ASP A 45 9.45 18.05 -10.85
N TYR A 46 8.70 16.94 -10.76
CA TYR A 46 7.76 16.68 -9.66
C TYR A 46 8.16 15.48 -8.81
N ALA A 47 7.74 15.45 -7.55
CA ALA A 47 7.95 14.29 -6.69
C ALA A 47 7.43 12.99 -7.34
N GLY A 48 8.16 11.90 -7.11
CA GLY A 48 7.81 10.58 -7.64
C GLY A 48 6.62 9.94 -6.90
N SER A 49 6.20 8.77 -7.41
CA SER A 49 5.22 7.91 -6.74
C SER A 49 5.95 6.81 -5.97
N GLY A 50 5.69 6.75 -4.66
CA GLY A 50 6.21 5.70 -3.78
C GLY A 50 5.16 4.63 -3.47
N MET A 51 5.63 3.49 -2.95
CA MET A 51 4.80 2.49 -2.31
C MET A 51 5.41 2.20 -0.94
N HIS A 52 4.87 2.84 0.10
CA HIS A 52 5.29 2.55 1.47
C HIS A 52 4.62 1.25 1.93
N VAL A 53 5.41 0.38 2.56
CA VAL A 53 4.92 -0.89 3.10
C VAL A 53 5.22 -0.88 4.59
N HIS A 54 4.16 -0.92 5.39
CA HIS A 54 4.26 -1.05 6.84
C HIS A 54 4.24 -2.54 7.19
N VAL A 55 5.26 -3.00 7.90
CA VAL A 55 5.45 -4.42 8.23
C VAL A 55 5.58 -4.57 9.75
N SER A 56 4.83 -5.50 10.32
CA SER A 56 4.98 -5.95 11.69
C SER A 56 5.13 -7.48 11.73
N MET A 57 5.68 -7.99 12.83
CA MET A 57 5.81 -9.42 13.07
C MET A 57 5.20 -9.73 14.43
N GLN A 58 4.28 -10.70 14.47
CA GLN A 58 3.62 -11.11 15.70
C GLN A 58 4.08 -12.51 16.11
N ASP A 59 4.23 -12.75 17.40
CA ASP A 59 4.41 -14.11 17.93
C ASP A 59 3.08 -14.90 17.94
N GLY A 60 3.12 -16.16 18.38
CA GLY A 60 1.93 -17.01 18.48
C GLY A 60 0.90 -16.56 19.53
N ALA A 61 1.23 -15.57 20.35
CA ALA A 61 0.33 -14.94 21.33
C ALA A 61 -0.22 -13.58 20.84
N GLY A 62 0.18 -13.11 19.65
CA GLY A 62 -0.25 -11.85 19.07
C GLY A 62 0.57 -10.63 19.50
N ASN A 63 1.71 -10.81 20.18
CA ASN A 63 2.57 -9.70 20.58
C ASN A 63 3.41 -9.24 19.39
N ASN A 64 3.43 -7.94 19.11
CA ASN A 64 4.30 -7.36 18.08
C ASN A 64 5.76 -7.41 18.53
N LEU A 65 6.58 -8.20 17.85
CA LEU A 65 8.00 -8.37 18.12
C LEU A 65 8.85 -7.15 17.75
N PHE A 66 8.29 -6.21 16.99
CA PHE A 66 8.95 -4.95 16.65
C PHE A 66 8.57 -3.80 17.58
N ALA A 67 7.57 -3.97 18.44
CA ALA A 67 7.22 -2.95 19.41
C ALA A 67 8.35 -2.83 20.44
N ASP A 68 8.78 -1.61 20.74
CA ASP A 68 9.50 -1.38 21.98
C ASP A 68 8.55 -1.52 23.17
N GLY A 69 9.10 -1.71 24.37
CA GLY A 69 8.29 -1.90 25.58
C GLY A 69 7.42 -0.69 25.96
N GLU A 70 7.57 0.45 25.27
CA GLU A 70 6.82 1.68 25.51
C GLU A 70 5.72 1.93 24.46
N GLY A 71 5.69 1.16 23.38
CA GLY A 71 4.62 1.21 22.38
C GLY A 71 4.73 2.40 21.43
N GLU A 72 5.96 2.80 21.07
CA GLU A 72 6.20 3.68 19.91
C GLU A 72 6.48 2.89 18.61
#